data_AF-A0A4U9VDR2-F1
#
_entry.id   AF-A0A4U9VDR2-F1
#
_cell.length_a   1.000
_cell.length_b   1.000
_cell.length_c   1.000
_cell.angle_alpha   90.00
_cell.angle_beta   90.00
_cell.angle_gamma   90.00
#
_symmetry.space_group_name_H-M   'P 1'
#
loop_
_entity.id
_entity.type
_entity.pdbx_description
1 polymer ?
#
loop_
_entity_poly.entity_id
_entity_poly.type
_entity_poly.pdbx_seq_one_letter_code
_entity_poly.pdbx_strand_id
1 'polypeptide(L)'
;MYTVYFMLIYENPPTPAIANLLSLMRCILYFCSMQSNQQLLVDHLLEQLNLDNLAVPPQTYLKLISQQNNLVKIDDIIAYINALGMELQQTDAINELVEKIEDDTNILIHKLKFITVADRPKVWTLNQIQPVEVNHTAFLNESIQIAGGIPVTTAHEADKIILINSDETAFAAIPDLLNIPGVAASKAVELDQVFVITKPHFAQVPGYDYLTELEALAEILQPKYFVYGHEGKHWLQFQLK
;
A
#
# COMPACT_ATOMS: atom_id res chain seq x y z
N MET A 1 -19.63 36.89 -68.82
CA MET A 1 -20.07 36.84 -67.41
C MET A 1 -20.82 35.53 -67.19
N TYR A 2 -20.11 34.46 -66.84
CA TYR A 2 -20.58 33.30 -66.08
C TYR A 2 -19.33 32.59 -65.53
N THR A 3 -19.33 32.39 -64.22
CA THR A 3 -18.25 31.86 -63.37
C THR A 3 -18.11 30.35 -63.56
N VAL A 4 -16.88 29.84 -63.70
CA VAL A 4 -16.59 28.40 -63.56
C VAL A 4 -15.48 28.21 -62.54
N TYR A 5 -15.77 27.35 -61.56
CA TYR A 5 -15.02 27.07 -60.34
C TYR A 5 -13.72 26.31 -60.60
N PHE A 6 -12.73 26.59 -59.73
CA PHE A 6 -11.45 25.89 -59.62
C PHE A 6 -11.65 24.40 -59.29
N MET A 7 -10.94 23.55 -60.03
CA MET A 7 -10.84 22.10 -59.85
C MET A 7 -9.72 21.82 -58.83
N LEU A 8 -10.05 21.30 -57.64
CA LEU A 8 -9.06 20.75 -56.71
C LEU A 8 -8.92 19.25 -56.99
N ILE A 9 -7.72 18.85 -57.36
CA ILE A 9 -7.30 17.46 -57.57
C ILE A 9 -7.26 16.78 -56.19
N TYR A 10 -8.05 15.73 -56.00
CA TYR A 10 -7.99 14.86 -54.81
C TYR A 10 -6.97 13.76 -55.10
N GLU A 11 -5.74 13.90 -54.59
CA GLU A 11 -4.80 12.78 -54.52
C GLU A 11 -5.21 11.83 -53.40
N ASN A 12 -5.31 10.54 -53.71
CA ASN A 12 -5.51 9.46 -52.74
C ASN A 12 -4.35 9.42 -51.73
N PRO A 13 -4.57 9.47 -50.40
CA PRO A 13 -3.53 9.12 -49.46
C PRO A 13 -3.37 7.58 -49.36
N PRO A 14 -2.15 7.06 -49.22
CA PRO A 14 -1.88 5.63 -49.07
C PRO A 14 -2.39 5.16 -47.70
N THR A 15 -3.07 4.01 -47.68
CA THR A 15 -3.59 3.35 -46.48
C THR A 15 -2.48 2.93 -45.50
N PRO A 16 -2.51 3.37 -44.23
CA PRO A 16 -1.81 2.72 -43.13
C PRO A 16 -2.85 2.15 -42.14
N ALA A 17 -3.66 1.17 -42.57
CA ALA A 17 -4.92 0.87 -41.87
C ALA A 17 -4.92 -0.39 -40.97
N ILE A 18 -3.82 -1.12 -40.79
CA ILE A 18 -3.87 -2.36 -39.96
C ILE A 18 -2.73 -2.44 -38.93
N ALA A 19 -1.48 -2.09 -39.30
CA ALA A 19 -0.36 -2.15 -38.37
C ALA A 19 -0.47 -1.12 -37.21
N ASN A 20 -0.97 0.09 -37.51
CA ASN A 20 -1.21 1.11 -36.49
C ASN A 20 -2.39 0.78 -35.57
N LEU A 21 -3.40 0.06 -36.06
CA LEU A 21 -4.54 -0.37 -35.25
C LEU A 21 -4.15 -1.47 -34.25
N LEU A 22 -3.23 -2.37 -34.60
CA LEU A 22 -2.68 -3.37 -33.66
C LEU A 22 -1.74 -2.73 -32.61
N SER A 23 -0.96 -1.71 -33.00
CA SER A 23 -0.13 -0.94 -32.06
C SER A 23 -0.99 -0.09 -31.12
N LEU A 24 -2.05 0.53 -31.62
CA LEU A 24 -3.00 1.27 -30.80
C LEU A 24 -3.84 0.34 -29.93
N MET A 25 -4.25 -0.85 -30.41
CA MET A 25 -4.88 -1.87 -29.57
C MET A 25 -3.94 -2.39 -28.48
N ARG A 26 -2.63 -2.54 -28.75
CA ARG A 26 -1.65 -2.84 -27.69
C ARG A 26 -1.51 -1.69 -26.70
N CYS A 27 -1.45 -0.44 -27.13
CA CYS A 27 -1.43 0.70 -26.21
C CYS A 27 -2.74 0.84 -25.41
N ILE A 28 -3.90 0.55 -26.00
CA ILE A 28 -5.21 0.58 -25.31
C ILE A 28 -5.31 -0.58 -24.32
N LEU A 29 -4.81 -1.78 -24.66
CA LEU A 29 -4.76 -2.92 -23.75
C LEU A 29 -3.73 -2.74 -22.62
N TYR A 30 -2.59 -2.07 -22.88
CA TYR A 30 -1.61 -1.72 -21.84
C TYR A 30 -2.09 -0.57 -20.94
N PHE A 31 -2.86 0.40 -21.46
CA PHE A 31 -3.52 1.41 -20.62
C PHE A 31 -4.70 0.85 -19.83
N CYS A 32 -5.25 -0.30 -20.24
CA CYS A 32 -6.32 -1.01 -19.53
C CYS A 32 -5.86 -1.83 -18.32
N SER A 33 -4.57 -1.86 -17.96
CA SER A 33 -4.07 -2.78 -16.92
C SER A 33 -3.42 -2.13 -15.70
N MET A 34 -3.52 -0.81 -15.48
CA MET A 34 -3.17 -0.21 -14.19
C MET A 34 -4.45 0.15 -13.43
N GLN A 35 -4.86 -0.74 -12.53
CA GLN A 35 -5.88 -0.40 -11.53
C GLN A 35 -5.35 0.74 -10.65
N SER A 36 -6.19 1.73 -10.37
CA SER A 36 -5.83 2.78 -9.41
C SER A 36 -5.81 2.23 -7.98
N ASN A 37 -5.11 2.86 -7.05
CA ASN A 37 -5.14 2.46 -5.63
C ASN A 37 -6.58 2.41 -5.09
N GLN A 38 -7.42 3.34 -5.51
CA GLN A 38 -8.83 3.36 -5.13
C GLN A 38 -9.60 2.17 -5.72
N GLN A 39 -9.28 1.76 -6.95
CA GLN A 39 -9.85 0.57 -7.55
C GLN A 39 -9.41 -0.70 -6.81
N LEU A 40 -8.12 -0.83 -6.49
CA LEU A 40 -7.58 -1.94 -5.71
C LEU A 40 -8.27 -2.06 -4.34
N LEU A 41 -8.43 -0.94 -3.65
CA LEU A 41 -9.10 -0.89 -2.36
C LEU A 41 -10.57 -1.32 -2.44
N VAL A 42 -11.33 -0.80 -3.41
CA VAL A 42 -12.74 -1.19 -3.60
C VAL A 42 -12.85 -2.66 -3.97
N ASP A 43 -12.04 -3.15 -4.91
CA ASP A 43 -12.06 -4.55 -5.33
C ASP A 43 -11.76 -5.50 -4.17
N HIS A 44 -10.78 -5.16 -3.32
CA HIS A 44 -10.46 -5.95 -2.13
C HIS A 44 -11.58 -5.96 -1.10
N LEU A 45 -12.21 -4.81 -0.84
CA LEU A 45 -13.32 -4.76 0.12
C LEU A 45 -14.54 -5.54 -0.40
N LEU A 46 -14.81 -5.52 -1.71
CA LEU A 46 -15.85 -6.37 -2.29
C LEU A 46 -15.52 -7.86 -2.10
N GLU A 47 -14.27 -8.26 -2.29
CA GLU A 47 -13.81 -9.63 -2.02
C GLU A 47 -14.02 -10.02 -0.54
N GLN A 48 -13.64 -9.16 0.41
CA GLN A 48 -13.85 -9.40 1.85
C GLN A 48 -15.34 -9.57 2.21
N LEU A 49 -16.23 -8.90 1.48
CA LEU A 49 -17.68 -9.01 1.65
C LEU A 49 -18.29 -10.20 0.90
N ASN A 50 -17.47 -11.03 0.23
CA ASN A 50 -17.90 -12.11 -0.66
C ASN A 50 -18.84 -11.61 -1.78
N LEU A 51 -18.62 -10.40 -2.27
CA LEU A 51 -19.36 -9.80 -3.39
C LEU A 51 -18.49 -9.89 -4.63
N ASP A 52 -18.96 -10.62 -5.64
CA ASP A 52 -18.34 -10.57 -6.97
C ASP A 52 -18.48 -9.14 -7.52
N ASN A 53 -17.44 -8.62 -8.16
CA ASN A 53 -17.48 -7.29 -8.78
C ASN A 53 -18.57 -7.21 -9.88
N LEU A 54 -18.97 -8.35 -10.46
CA LEU A 54 -20.10 -8.47 -11.38
C LEU A 54 -21.47 -8.34 -10.70
N ALA A 55 -21.55 -8.57 -9.39
CA ALA A 55 -22.77 -8.42 -8.60
C ALA A 55 -23.07 -6.97 -8.23
N VAL A 56 -22.06 -6.09 -8.29
CA VAL A 56 -22.22 -4.65 -8.03
C VAL A 56 -22.69 -3.95 -9.31
N PRO A 57 -23.78 -3.16 -9.28
CA PRO A 57 -24.20 -2.39 -10.44
C PRO A 57 -23.06 -1.49 -10.93
N PRO A 58 -22.77 -1.41 -12.25
CA PRO A 58 -21.64 -0.63 -12.77
C PRO A 58 -21.63 0.83 -12.34
N GLN A 59 -22.81 1.45 -12.20
CA GLN A 59 -22.93 2.83 -11.73
C GLN A 59 -22.53 2.97 -10.26
N THR A 60 -22.89 1.99 -9.42
CA THR A 60 -22.47 1.94 -8.02
C THR A 60 -20.96 1.77 -7.96
N TYR A 61 -20.38 0.80 -8.68
CA TYR A 61 -18.94 0.59 -8.72
C TYR A 61 -18.17 1.85 -9.12
N LEU A 62 -18.59 2.52 -10.20
CA LEU A 62 -18.00 3.78 -10.66
C LEU A 62 -18.06 4.88 -9.58
N LYS A 63 -19.16 4.94 -8.82
CA LYS A 63 -19.29 5.86 -7.68
C LYS A 63 -18.26 5.54 -6.60
N LEU A 64 -18.10 4.27 -6.21
CA LEU A 64 -17.15 3.86 -5.16
C LEU A 64 -15.69 4.16 -5.55
N ILE A 65 -15.30 3.87 -6.79
CA ILE A 65 -13.92 4.13 -7.24
C ILE A 65 -13.63 5.62 -7.48
N SER A 66 -14.67 6.47 -7.53
CA SER A 66 -14.53 7.93 -7.66
C SER A 66 -14.38 8.66 -6.33
N GLN A 67 -14.64 7.99 -5.21
CA GLN A 67 -14.48 8.59 -3.89
C GLN A 67 -13.00 8.83 -3.59
N GLN A 68 -12.63 10.08 -3.36
CA GLN A 68 -11.32 10.43 -2.85
C GLN A 68 -11.35 10.38 -1.34
N ASN A 69 -10.56 9.49 -0.75
CA ASN A 69 -10.45 9.37 0.70
C ASN A 69 -8.99 9.50 1.12
N ASN A 70 -8.76 10.31 2.15
CA ASN A 70 -7.47 10.41 2.81
C ASN A 70 -7.50 9.51 4.04
N LEU A 71 -7.28 8.21 3.84
CA LEU A 71 -7.31 7.24 4.93
C LEU A 71 -5.98 7.28 5.68
N VAL A 72 -6.00 7.81 6.89
CA VAL A 72 -4.80 7.91 7.74
C VAL A 72 -5.02 7.13 9.03
N LYS A 73 -6.14 7.39 9.70
CA LYS A 73 -6.49 6.81 11.01
C LYS A 73 -7.48 5.67 10.86
N ILE A 74 -7.60 4.87 11.91
CA ILE A 74 -8.63 3.83 12.01
C ILE A 74 -10.04 4.39 11.77
N ASP A 75 -10.34 5.56 12.34
CA ASP A 75 -11.65 6.22 12.17
C ASP A 75 -11.93 6.56 10.70
N ASP A 76 -10.92 6.94 9.92
CA ASP A 76 -11.08 7.24 8.49
C ASP A 76 -11.42 5.97 7.73
N ILE A 77 -10.76 4.85 8.07
CA ILE A 77 -10.99 3.53 7.46
C ILE A 77 -12.39 3.03 7.80
N ILE A 78 -12.79 3.10 9.07
CA ILE A 78 -14.13 2.70 9.52
C ILE A 78 -15.21 3.56 8.86
N ALA A 79 -15.02 4.87 8.81
CA ALA A 79 -15.96 5.78 8.13
C ALA A 79 -16.08 5.44 6.64
N TYR A 80 -14.97 5.11 5.99
CA TYR A 80 -14.96 4.70 4.60
C TYR A 80 -15.68 3.38 4.36
N ILE A 81 -15.38 2.34 5.15
CA ILE A 81 -16.03 1.02 5.06
C ILE A 81 -17.54 1.17 5.29
N ASN A 82 -17.96 1.93 6.31
CA ASN A 82 -19.38 2.21 6.56
C ASN A 82 -20.06 2.94 5.38
N ALA A 83 -19.39 3.91 4.77
CA ALA A 83 -19.90 4.61 3.59
C ALA A 83 -20.11 3.65 2.41
N LEU A 84 -19.18 2.71 2.18
CA LEU A 84 -19.36 1.66 1.17
C LEU A 84 -20.54 0.74 1.50
N GLY A 85 -20.68 0.33 2.76
CA GLY A 85 -21.77 -0.54 3.19
C GLY A 85 -23.16 0.03 2.94
N MET A 86 -23.32 1.35 3.15
CA MET A 86 -24.56 2.05 2.84
C MET A 86 -24.85 2.05 1.32
N GLU A 87 -23.84 2.23 0.48
CA GLU A 87 -23.99 2.22 -0.97
C GLU A 87 -24.27 0.82 -1.53
N LEU A 88 -23.67 -0.20 -0.93
CA LEU A 88 -23.81 -1.61 -1.33
C LEU A 88 -25.06 -2.27 -0.74
N GLN A 89 -25.71 -1.64 0.25
CA GLN A 89 -26.79 -2.23 1.06
C GLN A 89 -26.38 -3.51 1.77
N GLN A 90 -25.13 -3.56 2.24
CA GLN A 90 -24.50 -4.73 2.89
C GLN A 90 -24.14 -4.41 4.34
N THR A 91 -25.07 -3.82 5.08
CA THR A 91 -24.83 -3.27 6.41
C THR A 91 -24.37 -4.33 7.42
N ASP A 92 -24.93 -5.55 7.38
CA ASP A 92 -24.58 -6.59 8.35
C ASP A 92 -23.14 -7.09 8.17
N ALA A 93 -22.75 -7.45 6.94
CA ALA A 93 -21.37 -7.90 6.65
C ALA A 93 -20.32 -6.80 6.91
N ILE A 94 -20.70 -5.53 6.67
CA ILE A 94 -19.85 -4.38 6.96
C ILE A 94 -19.69 -4.16 8.46
N ASN A 95 -20.76 -4.30 9.24
CA ASN A 95 -20.69 -4.20 10.69
C ASN A 95 -19.75 -5.26 11.27
N GLU A 96 -19.81 -6.51 10.78
CA GLU A 96 -18.90 -7.58 11.20
C GLU A 96 -17.44 -7.24 10.87
N LEU A 97 -17.16 -6.70 9.67
CA LEU A 97 -15.82 -6.29 9.29
C LEU A 97 -15.31 -5.12 10.16
N VAL A 98 -16.15 -4.13 10.42
CA VAL A 98 -15.81 -2.98 11.28
C VAL A 98 -15.54 -3.44 12.71
N GLU A 99 -16.40 -4.27 13.29
CA GLU A 99 -16.22 -4.84 14.63
C GLU A 99 -14.89 -5.59 14.73
N LYS A 100 -14.58 -6.43 13.74
CA LYS A 100 -13.28 -7.12 13.68
C LYS A 100 -12.11 -6.15 13.65
N ILE A 101 -12.16 -5.11 12.82
CA ILE A 101 -11.09 -4.10 12.71
C ILE A 101 -10.89 -3.36 14.04
N GLU A 102 -11.98 -2.93 14.66
CA GLU A 102 -11.96 -2.23 15.94
C GLU A 102 -11.40 -3.12 17.05
N ASP A 103 -11.91 -4.35 17.19
CA ASP A 103 -11.50 -5.28 18.25
C ASP A 103 -10.04 -5.68 18.13
N ASP A 104 -9.58 -6.09 16.94
CA ASP A 104 -8.19 -6.51 16.72
C ASP A 104 -7.22 -5.34 16.95
N THR A 105 -7.60 -4.13 16.53
CA THR A 105 -6.78 -2.93 16.78
C THR A 105 -6.76 -2.56 18.26
N ASN A 106 -7.89 -2.65 18.95
CA ASN A 106 -7.99 -2.41 20.39
C ASN A 106 -7.17 -3.43 21.20
N ILE A 107 -7.10 -4.68 20.76
CA ILE A 107 -6.23 -5.71 21.34
C ILE A 107 -4.75 -5.29 21.24
N LEU A 108 -4.30 -4.81 20.08
CA LEU A 108 -2.94 -4.28 19.92
C LEU A 108 -2.68 -3.14 20.92
N ILE A 109 -3.52 -2.10 20.88
CA ILE A 109 -3.36 -0.90 21.72
C ILE A 109 -3.34 -1.26 23.20
N HIS A 110 -4.23 -2.16 23.63
CA HIS A 110 -4.34 -2.55 25.03
C HIS A 110 -3.12 -3.35 25.51
N LYS A 111 -2.55 -4.23 24.68
CA LYS A 111 -1.30 -4.94 25.00
C LYS A 111 -0.11 -3.99 25.13
N LEU A 112 -0.08 -2.93 24.31
CA LEU A 112 0.99 -1.94 24.26
C LEU A 112 0.92 -0.87 25.36
N LYS A 113 -0.21 -0.72 26.07
CA LYS A 113 -0.41 0.37 27.06
C LYS A 113 0.60 0.38 28.22
N PHE A 114 1.30 -0.73 28.43
CA PHE A 114 2.34 -0.87 29.46
C PHE A 114 3.74 -0.52 28.97
N ILE A 115 3.93 -0.30 27.66
CA ILE A 115 5.19 0.09 27.06
C ILE A 115 5.25 1.61 27.04
N THR A 116 6.20 2.18 27.79
CA THR A 116 6.37 3.63 27.80
C THR A 116 6.82 4.12 26.43
N VAL A 117 6.51 5.37 26.08
CA VAL A 117 6.96 5.95 24.79
C VAL A 117 8.49 5.88 24.67
N ALA A 118 9.23 6.03 25.77
CA ALA A 118 10.70 5.96 25.75
C ALA A 118 11.25 4.55 25.42
N ASP A 119 10.47 3.50 25.66
CA ASP A 119 10.84 2.11 25.38
C ASP A 119 10.38 1.64 23.98
N ARG A 120 9.66 2.49 23.24
CA ARG A 120 9.22 2.16 21.88
C ARG A 120 10.39 2.34 20.90
N PRO A 121 10.62 1.39 19.98
CA PRO A 121 11.70 1.50 19.01
C PRO A 121 11.45 2.65 18.04
N LYS A 122 12.49 3.41 17.73
CA LYS A 122 12.51 4.35 16.60
C LYS A 122 12.64 3.58 15.29
N VAL A 123 11.75 3.88 14.33
CA VAL A 123 11.58 3.11 13.10
C VAL A 123 11.82 4.00 11.89
N TRP A 124 12.81 3.64 11.08
CA TRP A 124 13.06 4.29 9.79
C TRP A 124 12.61 3.39 8.65
N THR A 125 11.72 3.88 7.79
CA THR A 125 11.07 3.08 6.74
C THR A 125 11.42 3.59 5.34
N LEU A 126 11.62 2.66 4.41
CA LEU A 126 12.06 2.93 3.04
C LEU A 126 11.14 2.25 2.05
N ASN A 127 10.80 2.92 0.94
CA ASN A 127 10.23 2.27 -0.24
C ASN A 127 11.33 1.76 -1.18
N GLN A 128 12.49 2.44 -1.19
CA GLN A 128 13.56 2.17 -2.14
C GLN A 128 14.92 2.55 -1.55
N ILE A 129 15.97 1.85 -1.98
CA ILE A 129 17.37 2.10 -1.56
C ILE A 129 18.12 2.96 -2.59
N GLN A 130 17.84 2.79 -3.89
CA GLN A 130 18.59 3.47 -4.96
C GLN A 130 17.70 4.13 -6.02
N PRO A 131 17.52 5.47 -6.00
CA PRO A 131 17.86 6.36 -4.88
C PRO A 131 17.08 6.01 -3.61
N VAL A 132 17.60 6.44 -2.46
CA VAL A 132 16.92 6.26 -1.16
C VAL A 132 15.61 7.02 -1.18
N GLU A 133 14.51 6.30 -1.02
CA GLU A 133 13.17 6.85 -0.88
C GLU A 133 12.63 6.48 0.50
N VAL A 134 12.61 7.45 1.40
CA VAL A 134 12.06 7.27 2.73
C VAL A 134 10.53 7.34 2.66
N ASN A 135 9.85 6.38 3.28
CA ASN A 135 8.40 6.38 3.33
C ASN A 135 7.92 7.32 4.46
N HIS A 136 7.22 8.38 4.07
CA HIS A 136 6.71 9.39 5.00
C HIS A 136 5.17 9.49 4.99
N THR A 137 4.47 8.47 4.50
CA THR A 137 3.01 8.54 4.41
C THR A 137 2.41 8.65 5.82
N ALA A 138 1.37 9.48 5.95
CA ALA A 138 0.70 9.66 7.23
C ALA A 138 0.09 8.33 7.72
N PHE A 139 -0.45 7.53 6.81
CA PHE A 139 -1.00 6.20 7.08
C PHE A 139 0.05 5.25 7.69
N LEU A 140 1.25 5.13 7.10
CA LEU A 140 2.30 4.27 7.65
C LEU A 140 2.78 4.78 9.00
N ASN A 141 2.94 6.10 9.17
CA ASN A 141 3.34 6.68 10.44
C ASN A 141 2.32 6.40 11.55
N GLU A 142 1.04 6.54 11.27
CA GLU A 142 -0.04 6.18 12.21
C GLU A 142 0.02 4.68 12.53
N SER A 143 0.17 3.83 11.51
CA SER A 143 0.24 2.37 11.68
C SER A 143 1.43 1.94 12.54
N ILE A 144 2.60 2.56 12.36
CA ILE A 144 3.79 2.34 13.22
C ILE A 144 3.50 2.75 14.66
N GLN A 145 2.80 3.86 14.89
CA GLN A 145 2.46 4.32 16.24
C GLN A 145 1.48 3.37 16.95
N ILE A 146 0.47 2.89 16.22
CA ILE A 146 -0.50 1.88 16.70
C ILE A 146 0.21 0.57 17.02
N ALA A 147 1.14 0.13 16.18
CA ALA A 147 1.96 -1.06 16.38
C ALA A 147 3.05 -0.92 17.46
N GLY A 148 3.18 0.26 18.09
CA GLY A 148 4.05 0.48 19.23
C GLY A 148 5.48 0.91 18.90
N GLY A 149 5.70 1.52 17.74
CA GLY A 149 6.95 2.19 17.37
C GLY A 149 6.87 3.71 17.38
N ILE A 150 7.97 4.36 16.99
CA ILE A 150 8.08 5.80 16.77
C ILE A 150 8.65 6.02 15.37
N PRO A 151 7.90 6.57 14.40
CA PRO A 151 8.44 6.85 13.08
C PRO A 151 9.51 7.95 13.16
N VAL A 152 10.63 7.75 12.49
CA VAL A 152 11.71 8.74 12.35
C VAL A 152 12.04 8.98 10.89
N THR A 153 12.63 10.13 10.58
CA THR A 153 12.97 10.53 9.21
C THR A 153 14.43 10.29 8.85
N THR A 154 15.28 9.98 9.84
CA THR A 154 16.73 9.87 9.69
C THR A 154 17.22 8.48 10.12
N ALA A 155 18.11 7.90 9.32
CA ALA A 155 18.64 6.56 9.55
C ALA A 155 19.39 6.41 10.88
N HIS A 156 20.20 7.40 11.26
CA HIS A 156 21.05 7.33 12.45
C HIS A 156 20.25 7.23 13.75
N GLU A 157 19.01 7.71 13.77
CA GLU A 157 18.13 7.60 14.93
C GLU A 157 17.42 6.26 15.05
N ALA A 158 17.49 5.41 14.02
CA ALA A 158 16.71 4.20 13.94
C ALA A 158 17.23 3.12 14.90
N ASP A 159 16.32 2.59 15.73
CA ASP A 159 16.51 1.32 16.43
C ASP A 159 16.12 0.14 15.53
N LYS A 160 15.25 0.37 14.54
CA LYS A 160 14.81 -0.60 13.53
C LYS A 160 14.72 0.06 12.15
N ILE A 161 15.19 -0.62 11.11
CA ILE A 161 15.06 -0.19 9.72
C ILE A 161 14.15 -1.17 8.98
N ILE A 162 13.18 -0.66 8.24
CA ILE A 162 12.24 -1.48 7.47
C ILE A 162 12.25 -1.04 6.01
N LEU A 163 12.63 -1.94 5.11
CA LEU A 163 12.47 -1.77 3.67
C LEU A 163 11.13 -2.39 3.23
N ILE A 164 10.24 -1.57 2.68
CA ILE A 164 8.96 -2.00 2.11
C ILE A 164 9.19 -2.21 0.62
N ASN A 165 9.46 -3.45 0.23
CA ASN A 165 9.68 -3.82 -1.16
C ASN A 165 9.36 -5.31 -1.35
N SER A 166 8.32 -5.59 -2.13
CA SER A 166 7.86 -6.96 -2.43
C SER A 166 8.67 -7.66 -3.51
N ASP A 167 9.58 -6.97 -4.19
CA ASP A 167 10.42 -7.56 -5.23
C ASP A 167 11.47 -8.49 -4.62
N GLU A 168 11.69 -9.65 -5.26
CA GLU A 168 12.69 -10.63 -4.83
C GLU A 168 14.11 -10.05 -4.78
N THR A 169 14.36 -8.97 -5.53
CA THR A 169 15.64 -8.26 -5.55
C THR A 169 15.88 -7.36 -4.34
N ALA A 170 14.87 -7.10 -3.51
CA ALA A 170 14.97 -6.22 -2.34
C ALA A 170 16.14 -6.63 -1.42
N PHE A 171 16.29 -7.94 -1.19
CA PHE A 171 17.37 -8.50 -0.37
C PHE A 171 18.76 -8.26 -0.95
N ALA A 172 18.89 -8.34 -2.28
CA ALA A 172 20.17 -8.13 -2.96
C ALA A 172 20.65 -6.67 -2.85
N ALA A 173 19.74 -5.72 -2.61
CA ALA A 173 20.05 -4.30 -2.45
C ALA A 173 20.42 -3.92 -1.00
N ILE A 174 20.18 -4.79 0.00
CA ILE A 174 20.49 -4.49 1.40
C ILE A 174 21.98 -4.18 1.64
N PRO A 175 22.95 -4.90 1.05
CA PRO A 175 24.36 -4.52 1.18
C PRO A 175 24.63 -3.06 0.80
N ASP A 176 23.95 -2.52 -0.21
CA ASP A 176 24.09 -1.10 -0.59
C ASP A 176 23.48 -0.17 0.46
N LEU A 177 22.33 -0.54 1.04
CA LEU A 177 21.72 0.17 2.16
C LEU A 177 22.67 0.26 3.36
N LEU A 178 23.35 -0.84 3.68
CA LEU A 178 24.27 -0.92 4.82
C LEU A 178 25.54 -0.08 4.62
N ASN A 179 25.88 0.26 3.38
CA ASN A 179 27.01 1.15 3.06
C ASN A 179 26.68 2.64 3.27
N ILE A 180 25.43 3.00 3.52
CA ILE A 180 25.03 4.39 3.77
C ILE A 180 25.54 4.81 5.16
N PRO A 181 26.32 5.90 5.30
CA PRO A 181 26.97 6.25 6.57
C PRO A 181 26.01 6.36 7.78
N GLY A 182 24.83 6.94 7.58
CA GLY A 182 23.82 7.08 8.63
C GLY A 182 23.16 5.75 9.02
N VAL A 183 23.09 4.79 8.11
CA VAL A 183 22.59 3.43 8.35
C VAL A 183 23.64 2.61 9.06
N ALA A 184 24.87 2.59 8.55
CA ALA A 184 25.99 1.86 9.13
C ALA A 184 26.26 2.22 10.60
N ALA A 185 26.03 3.49 10.97
CA ALA A 185 26.19 3.99 12.34
C ALA A 185 24.94 3.88 13.22
N SER A 186 23.81 3.40 12.69
CA SER A 186 22.55 3.29 13.43
C SER A 186 22.56 2.12 14.43
N LYS A 187 21.76 2.24 15.49
CA LYS A 187 21.50 1.12 16.40
C LYS A 187 20.84 -0.07 15.70
N ALA A 188 20.07 0.20 14.64
CA ALA A 188 19.45 -0.86 13.86
C ALA A 188 20.48 -1.83 13.27
N VAL A 189 21.60 -1.33 12.74
CA VAL A 189 22.68 -2.20 12.24
C VAL A 189 23.46 -2.84 13.39
N GLU A 190 23.73 -2.10 14.47
CA GLU A 190 24.41 -2.64 15.66
C GLU A 190 23.67 -3.84 16.27
N LEU A 191 22.33 -3.79 16.29
CA LEU A 191 21.44 -4.76 16.94
C LEU A 191 20.78 -5.74 15.95
N ASP A 192 21.23 -5.79 14.70
CA ASP A 192 20.70 -6.68 13.66
C ASP A 192 19.20 -6.49 13.40
N GLN A 193 18.72 -5.25 13.46
CA GLN A 193 17.31 -4.87 13.35
C GLN A 193 16.99 -4.27 11.97
N VAL A 194 17.35 -4.99 10.90
CA VAL A 194 17.02 -4.63 9.52
C VAL A 194 16.01 -5.62 8.96
N PHE A 195 14.87 -5.11 8.51
CA PHE A 195 13.73 -5.91 8.07
C PHE A 195 13.35 -5.56 6.64
N VAL A 196 12.82 -6.54 5.91
CA VAL A 196 12.19 -6.37 4.61
C VAL A 196 10.75 -6.83 4.72
N ILE A 197 9.82 -5.95 4.40
CA ILE A 197 8.42 -6.31 4.20
C ILE A 197 8.24 -6.67 2.73
N THR A 198 7.91 -7.94 2.49
CA THR A 198 7.73 -8.54 1.17
C THR A 198 6.27 -8.60 0.74
N LYS A 199 5.32 -8.25 1.62
CA LYS A 199 3.90 -8.22 1.30
C LYS A 199 3.61 -7.21 0.16
N PRO A 200 2.93 -7.63 -0.91
CA PRO A 200 2.47 -6.71 -1.95
C PRO A 200 1.55 -5.61 -1.39
N HIS A 201 1.68 -4.41 -1.96
CA HIS A 201 0.88 -3.23 -1.65
C HIS A 201 0.97 -2.72 -0.19
N PHE A 202 1.91 -3.22 0.60
CA PHE A 202 2.05 -2.86 2.00
C PHE A 202 2.15 -1.35 2.20
N ALA A 203 1.19 -0.75 2.90
CA ALA A 203 1.08 0.70 3.13
C ALA A 203 1.08 1.58 1.87
N GLN A 204 0.94 0.99 0.66
CA GLN A 204 0.81 1.71 -0.61
C GLN A 204 -0.64 2.06 -0.91
N VAL A 205 -1.57 1.20 -0.47
CA VAL A 205 -3.01 1.38 -0.58
C VAL A 205 -3.60 1.41 0.84
N PRO A 206 -3.72 2.60 1.46
CA PRO A 206 -4.29 2.73 2.80
C PRO A 206 -5.63 2.00 2.93
N GLY A 207 -5.77 1.19 3.98
CA GLY A 207 -6.99 0.42 4.25
C GLY A 207 -7.14 -0.88 3.46
N TYR A 208 -6.25 -1.20 2.50
CA TYR A 208 -6.35 -2.44 1.70
C TYR A 208 -6.28 -3.69 2.59
N ASP A 209 -5.18 -3.91 3.31
CA ASP A 209 -5.01 -5.06 4.21
C ASP A 209 -4.68 -4.59 5.64
N TYR A 210 -5.48 -3.64 6.15
CA TYR A 210 -5.15 -2.85 7.34
C TYR A 210 -4.70 -3.69 8.55
N LEU A 211 -5.47 -4.73 8.91
CA LEU A 211 -5.14 -5.57 10.07
C LEU A 211 -3.87 -6.38 9.86
N THR A 212 -3.73 -7.04 8.70
CA THR A 212 -2.53 -7.81 8.36
C THR A 212 -1.28 -6.91 8.41
N GLU A 213 -1.39 -5.67 7.92
CA GLU A 213 -0.28 -4.72 7.95
C GLU A 213 0.08 -4.27 9.37
N LEU A 214 -0.92 -3.98 10.21
CA LEU A 214 -0.72 -3.65 11.62
C LEU A 214 -0.09 -4.80 12.40
N GLU A 215 -0.57 -6.02 12.19
CA GLU A 215 -0.05 -7.21 12.86
C GLU A 215 1.41 -7.47 12.47
N ALA A 216 1.74 -7.36 11.17
CA ALA A 216 3.11 -7.50 10.70
C ALA A 216 4.04 -6.44 11.32
N LEU A 217 3.60 -5.19 11.42
CA LEU A 217 4.36 -4.16 12.15
C LEU A 217 4.49 -4.52 13.63
N ALA A 218 3.42 -4.94 14.29
CA ALA A 218 3.47 -5.26 15.72
C ALA A 218 4.41 -6.42 16.04
N GLU A 219 4.50 -7.43 15.16
CA GLU A 219 5.51 -8.49 15.28
C GLU A 219 6.94 -7.93 15.15
N ILE A 220 7.22 -7.12 14.14
CA ILE A 220 8.56 -6.55 13.92
C ILE A 220 8.96 -5.63 15.08
N LEU A 221 8.04 -4.78 15.52
CA LEU A 221 8.31 -3.72 16.49
C LEU A 221 8.32 -4.24 17.92
N GLN A 222 7.44 -5.19 18.24
CA GLN A 222 7.17 -5.66 19.59
C GLN A 222 7.08 -7.20 19.67
N PRO A 223 8.09 -7.95 19.19
CA PRO A 223 8.04 -9.42 19.02
C PRO A 223 7.87 -10.19 20.34
N LYS A 224 8.17 -9.57 21.48
CA LYS A 224 7.93 -10.17 22.81
C LYS A 224 6.44 -10.27 23.15
N TYR A 225 5.60 -9.45 22.52
CA TYR A 225 4.18 -9.31 22.84
C TYR A 225 3.27 -9.83 21.74
N PHE A 226 3.76 -9.85 20.49
CA PHE A 226 2.98 -10.20 19.31
C PHE A 226 3.66 -11.28 18.49
N VAL A 227 2.91 -12.36 18.25
CA VAL A 227 3.29 -13.49 17.41
C VAL A 227 2.02 -13.93 16.67
N TYR A 228 1.86 -13.43 15.45
CA TYR A 228 0.79 -13.68 14.49
C TYR A 228 1.21 -14.66 13.36
N GLY A 229 2.50 -14.91 13.20
CA GLY A 229 3.06 -15.81 12.19
C GLY A 229 3.20 -15.18 10.80
N HIS A 230 3.50 -13.87 10.73
CA HIS A 230 3.75 -13.17 9.46
C HIS A 230 5.22 -13.21 9.01
N GLU A 231 6.14 -13.54 9.92
CA GLU A 231 7.54 -13.83 9.57
C GLU A 231 7.64 -14.94 8.51
N GLY A 232 8.43 -14.70 7.46
CA GLY A 232 8.58 -15.61 6.32
C GLY A 232 7.42 -15.57 5.31
N LYS A 233 6.31 -14.88 5.62
CA LYS A 233 5.17 -14.71 4.71
C LYS A 233 5.04 -13.28 4.18
N HIS A 234 5.12 -12.31 5.08
CA HIS A 234 4.91 -10.89 4.79
C HIS A 234 6.13 -10.04 5.08
N TRP A 235 7.03 -10.54 5.93
CA TRP A 235 8.27 -9.88 6.24
C TRP A 235 9.36 -10.89 6.59
N LEU A 236 10.60 -10.44 6.50
CA LEU A 236 11.81 -11.21 6.76
C LEU A 236 12.83 -10.29 7.44
N GLN A 237 13.62 -10.82 8.37
CA GLN A 237 14.75 -10.11 8.96
C GLN A 237 16.03 -10.42 8.19
N PHE A 238 16.77 -9.38 7.80
CA PHE A 238 18.10 -9.55 7.23
C PHE A 238 19.11 -9.83 8.34
N GLN A 239 19.78 -10.98 8.26
CA GLN A 239 20.82 -11.36 9.21
C GLN A 239 22.16 -10.77 8.74
N LEU A 240 22.77 -9.92 9.55
CA LEU A 240 24.06 -9.29 9.24
C LEU A 240 25.28 -10.19 9.50
N LYS A 241 25.09 -11.39 10.07
CA LYS A 241 26.15 -12.31 10.51
C LYS A 241 26.11 -13.66 9.81
#